data_AF-A0A6V2BY99-F1
#
_entry.id   AF-A0A6V2BY99-F1
#
_cell.length_a   1.000
_cell.length_b   1.000
_cell.length_c   1.000
_cell.angle_alpha   90.00
_cell.angle_beta   90.00
_cell.angle_gamma   90.00
#
_symmetry.space_group_name_H-M   'P 1'
#
loop_
_entity.id
_entity.type
_entity.pdbx_description
1 polymer ?
#
loop_
_entity_poly.entity_id
_entity_poly.type
_entity_poly.pdbx_seq_one_letter_code
_entity_poly.pdbx_strand_id
1 'polypeptide(L)'
;MEITGLTEANAISGVKVYHAGTYLDNEISRCSGGRVLAVTGVGPSLKDGLSASYNAVRKLAFVGSNGDGLMHYRTDIAKGAINKKLRIGVLGSTRGTALIPVIEACANGTLNAEIVAVVSNKSKAQILDKGKALGVTVTTKFVSSKGLSREQYDAECTSVLVGAGAEYILLIGYMRILSGSFCDFWSGRCINVHPSLLPKHAGGMDLAVHQAVIDAGETESGCTIHEVTEEVDGGPIVIQKVVKVESGETAESLKAKIQPLEGKAFVEAIEKVCGKEVISYADAGVDIEAGNELVEIIKPACKDTRRPGCDADLGGFGGLFDLAAAGYDSANTVLIGATDGVGTKLRIAQATNNHKYVGIDLVAMCVNDLIVAGGEPLFFLDYYATGRLAVEEAASVVRGIAEGCKQAGCGLIGGETAEMPSMYAPGDYDLAGFSVGAVDRNSILPSNVGAGDVLLGLTSSGIHSNGFSLVRKLLEKEGMGYESPCPWDSSAATIGDSLLTPTKIYVKSCLPLIKNKLLNGMAHITGGGLLENLPRVLPKGVVAEITGHPALPAVFKWMQETSGLDDKEMLKTFNCGIGMVLVVKSDKVEEAKTLLQTVGETAFDLGVLVSGEGAQVVMKRCLS
;
A
#
# COMPACT_ATOMS: atom_id res chain seq x y z
N MET A 1 -15.84 3.21 -31.67
CA MET A 1 -15.57 3.19 -30.23
C MET A 1 -16.02 4.51 -29.65
N GLU A 2 -16.73 4.47 -28.54
CA GLU A 2 -17.08 5.67 -27.78
C GLU A 2 -15.87 6.14 -26.97
N ILE A 3 -15.75 7.46 -26.77
CA ILE A 3 -14.75 8.09 -25.92
C ILE A 3 -15.47 8.67 -24.71
N THR A 4 -15.22 8.10 -23.54
CA THR A 4 -15.82 8.55 -22.28
C THR A 4 -14.85 9.40 -21.46
N GLY A 5 -15.38 10.19 -20.53
CA GLY A 5 -14.59 10.96 -19.56
C GLY A 5 -13.92 12.23 -20.10
N LEU A 6 -14.16 12.62 -21.36
CA LEU A 6 -13.60 13.85 -21.95
C LEU A 6 -13.98 15.12 -21.16
N THR A 7 -15.23 15.21 -20.72
CA THR A 7 -15.74 16.35 -19.94
C THR A 7 -15.10 16.38 -18.55
N GLU A 8 -15.02 15.23 -17.89
CA GLU A 8 -14.45 15.11 -16.53
C GLU A 8 -12.94 15.34 -16.51
N ALA A 9 -12.23 14.87 -17.54
CA ALA A 9 -10.80 15.10 -17.70
C ALA A 9 -10.50 16.59 -17.97
N ASN A 10 -11.29 17.26 -18.81
CA ASN A 10 -11.15 18.70 -19.08
C ASN A 10 -11.63 19.58 -17.92
N ALA A 11 -12.42 19.04 -16.98
CA ALA A 11 -12.83 19.76 -15.78
C ALA A 11 -11.71 19.87 -14.73
N ILE A 12 -10.63 19.10 -14.85
CA ILE A 12 -9.47 19.21 -13.97
C ILE A 12 -8.73 20.50 -14.29
N SER A 13 -8.50 21.32 -13.26
CA SER A 13 -7.79 22.59 -13.40
C SER A 13 -6.40 22.41 -14.04
N GLY A 14 -6.10 23.24 -15.03
CA GLY A 14 -4.82 23.20 -15.75
C GLY A 14 -4.67 22.06 -16.75
N VAL A 15 -5.69 21.21 -16.92
CA VAL A 15 -5.66 20.11 -17.90
C VAL A 15 -6.28 20.52 -19.22
N LYS A 16 -5.71 20.00 -20.31
CA LYS A 16 -6.30 20.03 -21.63
C LYS A 16 -6.12 18.69 -22.33
N VAL A 17 -7.23 18.14 -22.82
CA VAL A 17 -7.25 16.90 -23.60
C VAL A 17 -7.32 17.23 -25.08
N TYR A 18 -6.34 16.75 -25.83
CA TYR A 18 -6.29 16.83 -27.29
C TYR A 18 -6.60 15.46 -27.87
N HIS A 19 -7.43 15.46 -28.90
CA HIS A 19 -7.84 14.25 -29.60
C HIS A 19 -7.89 14.52 -31.10
N ALA A 20 -7.50 13.52 -31.89
CA ALA A 20 -7.48 13.61 -33.34
C ALA A 20 -8.25 12.44 -33.95
N GLY A 21 -9.04 12.75 -34.99
CA GLY A 21 -9.83 11.73 -35.67
C GLY A 21 -11.03 11.23 -34.87
N THR A 22 -11.70 12.14 -34.19
CA THR A 22 -12.95 11.88 -33.47
C THR A 22 -14.09 12.59 -34.18
N TYR A 23 -15.32 12.09 -34.04
CA TYR A 23 -16.52 12.75 -34.50
C TYR A 23 -17.61 12.67 -33.43
N LEU A 24 -18.57 13.58 -33.48
CA LEU A 24 -19.75 13.58 -32.61
C LEU A 24 -20.89 12.83 -33.29
N ASP A 25 -21.54 11.94 -32.55
CA ASP A 25 -22.69 11.17 -32.99
C ASP A 25 -23.72 11.14 -31.86
N ASN A 26 -24.83 11.86 -32.03
CA ASN A 26 -25.85 12.07 -30.99
C ASN A 26 -25.24 12.53 -29.65
N GLU A 27 -24.39 13.56 -29.69
CA GLU A 27 -23.65 14.15 -28.55
C GLU A 27 -22.58 13.24 -27.91
N ILE A 28 -22.43 12.01 -28.40
CA ILE A 28 -21.41 11.07 -27.95
C ILE A 28 -20.15 11.23 -28.82
N SER A 29 -19.01 11.44 -28.18
CA SER A 29 -17.72 11.48 -28.89
C SER A 29 -17.28 10.08 -29.30
N ARG A 30 -17.04 9.86 -30.60
CA ARG A 30 -16.70 8.55 -31.18
C ARG A 30 -15.45 8.59 -32.04
N CYS A 31 -14.80 7.44 -32.22
CA CYS A 31 -13.69 7.24 -33.14
C CYS A 31 -13.75 5.87 -33.86
N SER A 32 -13.14 5.79 -35.05
CA SER A 32 -13.13 4.59 -35.90
C SER A 32 -11.78 3.82 -35.82
N GLY A 33 -11.35 3.43 -34.61
CA GLY A 33 -10.17 2.56 -34.37
C GLY A 33 -8.82 3.29 -34.17
N GLY A 34 -7.96 2.73 -33.31
CA GLY A 34 -6.50 2.95 -33.18
C GLY A 34 -5.98 4.39 -33.09
N ARG A 35 -6.38 5.20 -32.09
CA ARG A 35 -6.00 6.63 -32.00
C ARG A 35 -5.41 7.02 -30.65
N VAL A 36 -4.61 8.09 -30.67
CA VAL A 36 -3.90 8.64 -29.51
C VAL A 36 -4.69 9.83 -28.96
N LEU A 37 -4.94 9.83 -27.65
CA LEU A 37 -5.33 11.03 -26.90
C LEU A 37 -4.05 11.61 -26.29
N ALA A 38 -3.84 12.91 -26.42
CA ALA A 38 -2.76 13.61 -25.76
C ALA A 38 -3.34 14.47 -24.64
N VAL A 39 -2.90 14.22 -23.41
CA VAL A 39 -3.33 15.00 -22.24
C VAL A 39 -2.16 15.83 -21.77
N THR A 40 -2.38 17.14 -21.63
CA THR A 40 -1.39 18.06 -21.06
C THR A 40 -1.95 18.64 -19.77
N GLY A 41 -1.14 18.70 -18.73
CA GLY A 41 -1.47 19.34 -17.47
C GLY A 41 -0.45 20.42 -17.16
N VAL A 42 -0.93 21.58 -16.76
CA VAL A 42 -0.15 22.73 -16.33
C VAL A 42 -0.46 22.96 -14.86
N GLY A 43 0.59 23.09 -14.06
CA GLY A 43 0.47 23.38 -12.64
C GLY A 43 1.63 24.25 -12.17
N PRO A 44 1.60 24.68 -10.90
CA PRO A 44 2.68 25.46 -10.29
C PRO A 44 4.04 24.76 -10.34
N SER A 45 4.06 23.42 -10.44
CA SER A 45 5.26 22.61 -10.65
C SER A 45 5.07 21.56 -11.75
N LEU A 46 6.19 20.98 -12.22
CA LEU A 46 6.16 19.85 -13.15
C LEU A 46 5.44 18.63 -12.54
N LYS A 47 5.54 18.41 -11.22
CA LYS A 47 4.83 17.32 -10.51
C LYS A 47 3.32 17.57 -10.51
N ASP A 48 2.88 18.80 -10.28
CA ASP A 48 1.45 19.16 -10.29
C ASP A 48 0.87 19.04 -11.70
N GLY A 49 1.57 19.56 -12.70
CA GLY A 49 1.17 19.41 -14.10
C GLY A 49 1.11 17.93 -14.50
N LEU A 50 2.06 17.12 -14.04
CA LEU A 50 2.07 15.69 -14.34
C LEU A 50 0.97 14.92 -13.62
N SER A 51 0.76 15.20 -12.34
CA SER A 51 -0.31 14.61 -11.53
C SER A 51 -1.68 14.94 -12.13
N ALA A 52 -1.91 16.21 -12.48
CA ALA A 52 -3.12 16.65 -13.17
C ALA A 52 -3.30 15.92 -14.51
N SER A 53 -2.23 15.78 -15.30
CA SER A 53 -2.23 15.02 -16.56
C SER A 53 -2.63 13.56 -16.35
N TYR A 54 -2.02 12.87 -15.38
CA TYR A 54 -2.30 11.46 -15.13
C TYR A 54 -3.66 11.21 -14.48
N ASN A 55 -4.13 12.11 -13.62
CA ASN A 55 -5.49 12.07 -13.09
C ASN A 55 -6.53 12.21 -14.20
N ALA A 56 -6.28 13.10 -15.16
CA ALA A 56 -7.12 13.25 -16.34
C ALA A 56 -7.06 12.04 -17.28
N VAL A 57 -5.88 11.47 -17.50
CA VAL A 57 -5.70 10.26 -18.32
C VAL A 57 -6.50 9.08 -17.75
N ARG A 58 -6.54 8.89 -16.42
CA ARG A 58 -7.30 7.82 -15.76
C ARG A 58 -8.82 7.93 -15.92
N LYS A 59 -9.32 9.12 -16.23
CA LYS A 59 -10.75 9.37 -16.46
C LYS A 59 -11.18 9.05 -17.89
N LEU A 60 -10.25 8.97 -18.84
CA LEU A 60 -10.54 8.73 -20.25
C LEU A 60 -10.64 7.23 -20.53
N ALA A 61 -11.53 6.82 -21.43
CA ALA A 61 -11.54 5.46 -21.95
C ALA A 61 -12.02 5.40 -23.39
N PHE A 62 -11.53 4.40 -24.15
CA PHE A 62 -12.14 3.99 -25.41
C PHE A 62 -13.01 2.75 -25.16
N VAL A 63 -14.32 2.88 -25.39
CA VAL A 63 -15.28 1.80 -25.18
C VAL A 63 -15.56 1.11 -26.51
N GLY A 64 -15.23 -0.18 -26.57
CA GLY A 64 -15.51 -1.06 -27.71
C GLY A 64 -17.01 -1.37 -27.87
N SER A 65 -17.38 -2.01 -28.97
CA SER A 65 -18.77 -2.43 -29.21
C SER A 65 -19.28 -3.47 -28.21
N ASN A 66 -18.37 -4.12 -27.48
CA ASN A 66 -18.66 -5.15 -26.49
C ASN A 66 -18.63 -4.60 -25.04
N GLY A 67 -18.47 -3.28 -24.87
CA GLY A 67 -18.38 -2.64 -23.55
C GLY A 67 -17.01 -2.76 -22.86
N ASP A 68 -16.01 -3.32 -23.53
CA ASP A 68 -14.64 -3.43 -23.05
C ASP A 68 -13.90 -2.08 -23.15
N GLY A 69 -13.38 -1.60 -22.01
CA GLY A 69 -12.53 -0.41 -21.93
C GLY A 69 -11.11 -0.73 -22.41
N LEU A 70 -10.85 -0.59 -23.70
CA LEU A 70 -9.54 -0.86 -24.30
C LEU A 70 -8.68 0.40 -24.28
N MET A 71 -7.80 0.54 -23.28
CA MET A 71 -6.83 1.64 -23.25
C MET A 71 -5.49 1.21 -22.65
N HIS A 72 -4.40 1.56 -23.33
CA HIS A 72 -3.05 1.40 -22.81
C HIS A 72 -2.45 2.79 -22.52
N TYR A 73 -2.05 3.01 -21.28
CA TYR A 73 -1.50 4.29 -20.83
C TYR A 73 0.02 4.22 -20.69
N ARG A 74 0.72 5.12 -21.36
CA ARG A 74 2.16 5.33 -21.17
C ARG A 74 2.38 6.36 -20.07
N THR A 75 2.87 5.93 -18.91
CA THR A 75 3.21 6.79 -17.75
C THR A 75 4.71 7.01 -17.57
N ASP A 76 5.51 6.55 -18.54
CA ASP A 76 6.97 6.60 -18.55
C ASP A 76 7.52 7.89 -19.17
N ILE A 77 6.78 8.53 -20.09
CA ILE A 77 7.25 9.65 -20.91
C ILE A 77 7.70 10.85 -20.06
N ALA A 78 6.97 11.18 -19.00
CA ALA A 78 7.29 12.31 -18.13
C ALA A 78 8.17 11.94 -16.93
N LYS A 79 8.29 10.65 -16.58
CA LYS A 79 9.17 10.21 -15.48
C LYS A 79 10.64 10.52 -15.79
N GLY A 80 11.03 10.44 -17.06
CA GLY A 80 12.36 10.86 -17.51
C GLY A 80 12.65 12.36 -17.32
N ALA A 81 11.62 13.21 -17.22
CA ALA A 81 11.77 14.64 -16.97
C ALA A 81 11.94 14.96 -15.47
N ILE A 82 11.48 14.07 -14.57
CA ILE A 82 11.57 14.25 -13.10
C ILE A 82 12.99 14.01 -12.58
N ASN A 83 13.74 13.08 -13.17
CA ASN A 83 15.11 12.74 -12.74
C ASN A 83 16.20 13.58 -13.43
N LYS A 84 15.82 14.65 -14.14
CA LYS A 84 16.78 15.47 -14.86
C LYS A 84 17.46 16.44 -13.90
N LYS A 85 18.80 16.37 -13.81
CA LYS A 85 19.60 17.35 -13.06
C LYS A 85 19.42 18.75 -13.66
N LEU A 86 19.24 19.76 -12.82
CA LEU A 86 19.25 21.16 -13.26
C LEU A 86 20.63 21.49 -13.85
N ARG A 87 20.67 21.98 -15.08
CA ARG A 87 21.94 22.27 -15.77
C ARG A 87 22.35 23.72 -15.57
N ILE A 88 23.40 23.95 -14.79
CA ILE A 88 23.82 25.27 -14.32
C ILE A 88 24.95 25.84 -15.19
N GLY A 89 24.77 27.07 -15.65
CA GLY A 89 25.81 27.90 -16.25
C GLY A 89 26.31 28.97 -15.28
N VAL A 90 27.60 29.27 -15.30
CA VAL A 90 28.22 30.26 -14.39
C VAL A 90 28.90 31.36 -15.19
N LEU A 91 28.59 32.61 -14.88
CA LEU A 91 29.35 33.78 -15.33
C LEU A 91 30.15 34.36 -14.16
N GLY A 92 31.46 34.57 -14.33
CA GLY A 92 32.26 35.18 -13.27
C GLY A 92 33.54 35.83 -13.74
N SER A 93 34.00 36.84 -13.00
CA SER A 93 35.19 37.65 -13.35
C SER A 93 36.31 37.59 -12.32
N THR A 94 36.10 36.88 -11.20
CA THR A 94 36.97 36.91 -10.02
C THR A 94 37.50 35.52 -9.66
N ARG A 95 37.89 35.33 -8.39
CA ARG A 95 38.29 34.03 -7.85
C ARG A 95 37.15 33.02 -7.83
N GLY A 96 35.89 33.48 -7.73
CA GLY A 96 34.72 32.60 -7.68
C GLY A 96 34.69 31.70 -6.44
N THR A 97 34.97 32.24 -5.25
CA THR A 97 34.94 31.48 -3.99
C THR A 97 33.55 30.92 -3.67
N ALA A 98 32.50 31.69 -3.96
CA ALA A 98 31.11 31.25 -3.77
C ALA A 98 30.69 30.07 -4.67
N LEU A 99 31.45 29.75 -5.71
CA LEU A 99 31.18 28.59 -6.58
C LEU A 99 31.55 27.27 -5.88
N ILE A 100 32.50 27.27 -4.93
CA ILE A 100 33.03 26.05 -4.31
C ILE A 100 31.92 25.27 -3.58
N PRO A 101 31.09 25.88 -2.70
CA PRO A 101 30.01 25.14 -2.03
C PRO A 101 28.96 24.59 -3.00
N VAL A 102 28.72 25.27 -4.13
CA VAL A 102 27.79 24.79 -5.18
C VAL A 102 28.36 23.55 -5.88
N ILE A 103 29.66 23.57 -6.21
CA ILE A 103 30.37 22.42 -6.78
C ILE A 103 30.27 21.22 -5.84
N GLU A 104 30.59 21.42 -4.55
CA GLU A 104 30.57 20.36 -3.54
C GLU A 104 29.17 19.78 -3.38
N ALA A 105 28.15 20.65 -3.31
CA ALA A 105 26.75 20.25 -3.19
C ALA A 105 26.22 19.48 -4.43
N CYS A 106 26.67 19.83 -5.64
CA CYS A 106 26.34 19.04 -6.84
C CYS A 106 27.07 17.68 -6.83
N ALA A 107 28.34 17.66 -6.44
CA ALA A 107 29.18 16.46 -6.46
C ALA A 107 28.75 15.42 -5.42
N ASN A 108 28.34 15.85 -4.23
CA ASN A 108 27.88 14.96 -3.16
C ASN A 108 26.38 14.61 -3.25
N GLY A 109 25.67 15.12 -4.26
CA GLY A 109 24.25 14.86 -4.48
C GLY A 109 23.28 15.64 -3.59
N THR A 110 23.75 16.62 -2.80
CA THR A 110 22.87 17.52 -2.02
C THR A 110 22.00 18.37 -2.94
N LEU A 111 22.56 18.81 -4.07
CA LEU A 111 21.83 19.46 -5.15
C LEU A 111 21.61 18.47 -6.30
N ASN A 112 20.37 18.31 -6.74
CA ASN A 112 20.02 17.62 -7.98
C ASN A 112 20.34 18.51 -9.21
N ALA A 113 21.60 18.92 -9.32
CA ALA A 113 22.09 19.84 -10.33
C ALA A 113 23.48 19.41 -10.84
N GLU A 114 23.87 19.93 -11.98
CA GLU A 114 25.22 19.82 -12.52
C GLU A 114 25.67 21.16 -13.13
N ILE A 115 26.96 21.48 -12.99
CA ILE A 115 27.54 22.65 -13.66
C ILE A 115 27.99 22.23 -15.05
N VAL A 116 27.50 22.92 -16.07
CA VAL A 116 27.72 22.55 -17.48
C VAL A 116 28.56 23.57 -18.23
N ALA A 117 28.61 24.81 -17.73
CA ALA A 117 29.44 25.86 -18.29
C ALA A 117 29.98 26.83 -17.24
N VAL A 118 31.22 27.28 -17.45
CA VAL A 118 31.83 28.40 -16.71
C VAL A 118 32.44 29.36 -17.70
N VAL A 119 31.89 30.57 -17.77
CA VAL A 119 32.29 31.61 -18.73
C VAL A 119 32.82 32.83 -18.00
N SER A 120 33.90 33.41 -18.52
CA SER A 120 34.49 34.62 -17.97
C SER A 120 34.83 35.65 -19.04
N ASN A 121 34.66 36.92 -18.69
CA ASN A 121 35.14 38.06 -19.48
C ASN A 121 36.64 38.36 -19.26
N LYS A 122 37.33 37.57 -18.43
CA LYS A 122 38.77 37.74 -18.13
C LYS A 122 39.50 36.42 -18.34
N SER A 123 40.48 36.41 -19.25
CA SER A 123 41.22 35.20 -19.62
C SER A 123 42.05 34.59 -18.48
N LYS A 124 42.39 35.38 -17.45
CA LYS A 124 43.15 34.96 -16.27
C LYS A 124 42.30 34.85 -14.99
N ALA A 125 40.97 34.83 -15.08
CA ALA A 125 40.13 34.67 -13.91
C ALA A 125 40.23 33.23 -13.35
N GLN A 126 40.52 33.10 -12.06
CA GLN A 126 40.66 31.79 -11.41
C GLN A 126 39.35 30.98 -11.38
N ILE A 127 38.20 31.60 -11.62
CA ILE A 127 36.94 30.88 -11.79
C ILE A 127 36.98 29.93 -13.01
N LEU A 128 37.75 30.28 -14.07
CA LEU A 128 37.97 29.39 -15.20
C LEU A 128 38.77 28.14 -14.80
N ASP A 129 39.71 28.26 -13.87
CA ASP A 129 40.47 27.10 -13.40
C ASP A 129 39.58 26.14 -12.58
N LYS A 130 38.59 26.68 -11.84
CA LYS A 130 37.55 25.88 -11.19
C LYS A 130 36.70 25.14 -12.22
N GLY A 131 36.28 25.81 -13.29
CA GLY A 131 35.53 25.18 -14.39
C GLY A 131 36.29 24.00 -15.01
N LYS A 132 37.59 24.18 -15.31
CA LYS A 132 38.45 23.11 -15.84
C LYS A 132 38.59 21.93 -14.89
N ALA A 133 38.64 22.18 -13.58
CA ALA A 133 38.77 21.15 -12.56
C ALA A 133 37.53 20.25 -12.42
N LEU A 134 36.36 20.67 -12.92
CA LEU A 134 35.13 19.88 -12.92
C LEU A 134 35.09 18.78 -13.99
N GLY A 135 36.05 18.78 -14.92
CA GLY A 135 36.20 17.75 -15.94
C GLY A 135 35.91 18.24 -17.36
N VAL A 136 36.23 17.39 -18.34
CA VAL A 136 36.21 17.71 -19.78
C VAL A 136 34.82 17.97 -20.36
N THR A 137 33.76 17.55 -19.64
CA THR A 137 32.36 17.73 -20.04
C THR A 137 31.83 19.13 -19.72
N VAL A 138 32.52 19.91 -18.88
CA VAL A 138 32.13 21.28 -18.53
C VAL A 138 32.74 22.27 -19.50
N THR A 139 31.89 23.03 -20.20
CA THR A 139 32.33 24.06 -21.14
C THR A 139 32.93 25.23 -20.38
N THR A 140 34.26 25.33 -20.38
CA THR A 140 34.96 26.44 -19.73
C THR A 140 35.54 27.38 -20.76
N LYS A 141 35.04 28.62 -20.85
CA LYS A 141 35.38 29.53 -21.95
C LYS A 141 35.64 30.97 -21.49
N PHE A 142 36.74 31.54 -21.99
CA PHE A 142 36.95 32.98 -21.98
C PHE A 142 36.24 33.60 -23.19
N VAL A 143 35.45 34.64 -22.96
CA VAL A 143 34.82 35.45 -24.01
C VAL A 143 35.42 36.85 -23.94
N SER A 144 35.98 37.32 -25.05
CA SER A 144 36.60 38.64 -25.13
C SER A 144 35.54 39.70 -25.42
N SER A 145 35.48 40.75 -24.60
CA SER A 145 34.64 41.92 -24.87
C SER A 145 35.26 42.93 -25.85
N LYS A 146 36.50 42.71 -26.29
CA LYS A 146 37.22 43.64 -27.16
C LYS A 146 36.52 43.76 -28.53
N GLY A 147 36.05 44.96 -28.83
CA GLY A 147 35.43 45.28 -30.12
C GLY A 147 33.95 44.88 -30.26
N LEU A 148 33.32 44.44 -29.16
CA LEU A 148 31.90 44.08 -29.13
C LEU A 148 31.08 45.12 -28.37
N SER A 149 29.87 45.40 -28.83
CA SER A 149 28.86 46.07 -27.99
C SER A 149 28.48 45.18 -26.79
N ARG A 150 27.79 45.75 -25.80
CA ARG A 150 27.30 44.99 -24.65
C ARG A 150 26.38 43.85 -25.10
N GLU A 151 25.45 44.15 -25.99
CA GLU A 151 24.46 43.22 -26.54
C GLU A 151 25.13 42.10 -27.35
N GLN A 152 26.14 42.43 -28.17
CA GLN A 152 26.91 41.45 -28.94
C GLN A 152 27.71 40.51 -28.03
N TYR A 153 28.34 41.06 -27.01
CA TYR A 153 29.11 40.28 -26.04
C TYR A 153 28.22 39.36 -25.20
N ASP A 154 27.07 39.87 -24.73
CA ASP A 154 26.12 39.08 -23.95
C ASP A 154 25.46 37.98 -24.80
N ALA A 155 25.20 38.25 -26.09
CA ALA A 155 24.74 37.24 -27.04
C ALA A 155 25.77 36.12 -27.23
N GLU A 156 27.08 36.45 -27.28
CA GLU A 156 28.14 35.44 -27.33
C GLU A 156 28.18 34.59 -26.04
N CYS A 157 28.03 35.22 -24.87
CA CYS A 157 27.92 34.50 -23.60
C CYS A 157 26.71 33.57 -23.57
N THR A 158 25.53 34.04 -23.97
CA THR A 158 24.31 33.23 -24.07
C THR A 158 24.50 32.08 -25.05
N SER A 159 25.12 32.31 -26.21
CA SER A 159 25.39 31.24 -27.18
C SER A 159 26.26 30.12 -26.58
N VAL A 160 27.28 30.48 -25.80
CA VAL A 160 28.14 29.50 -25.10
C VAL A 160 27.35 28.73 -24.04
N LEU A 161 26.57 29.43 -23.23
CA LEU A 161 25.76 28.83 -22.16
C LEU A 161 24.69 27.88 -22.71
N VAL A 162 23.95 28.32 -23.74
CA VAL A 162 22.94 27.51 -24.44
C VAL A 162 23.58 26.33 -25.16
N GLY A 163 24.73 26.53 -25.82
CA GLY A 163 25.46 25.46 -26.50
C GLY A 163 25.94 24.36 -25.55
N ALA A 164 26.29 24.73 -24.31
CA ALA A 164 26.58 23.77 -23.24
C ALA A 164 25.31 23.16 -22.62
N GLY A 165 24.13 23.66 -22.98
CA GLY A 165 22.82 23.26 -22.50
C GLY A 165 22.53 23.71 -21.07
N ALA A 166 22.99 24.90 -20.69
CA ALA A 166 22.63 25.54 -19.42
C ALA A 166 21.16 25.99 -19.43
N GLU A 167 20.50 25.80 -18.29
CA GLU A 167 19.08 26.11 -18.08
C GLU A 167 18.91 27.22 -17.03
N TYR A 168 19.88 27.36 -16.11
CA TYR A 168 19.88 28.30 -15.00
C TYR A 168 21.27 28.92 -14.81
N ILE A 169 21.35 30.23 -14.58
CA ILE A 169 22.59 31.02 -14.60
C ILE A 169 22.92 31.57 -13.22
N LEU A 170 24.18 31.41 -12.81
CA LEU A 170 24.75 32.03 -11.60
C LEU A 170 25.74 33.12 -11.99
N LEU A 171 25.54 34.35 -11.50
CA LEU A 171 26.54 35.42 -11.56
C LEU A 171 27.38 35.39 -10.29
N ILE A 172 28.65 35.04 -10.41
CA ILE A 172 29.57 34.91 -9.26
C ILE A 172 30.73 35.88 -9.43
N GLY A 173 30.62 37.03 -8.74
CA GLY A 173 31.59 38.11 -8.85
C GLY A 173 31.78 38.55 -10.31
N TYR A 174 30.66 38.72 -11.03
CA TYR A 174 30.66 39.11 -12.43
C TYR A 174 30.69 40.64 -12.55
N MET A 175 31.75 41.18 -13.15
CA MET A 175 32.07 42.61 -13.09
C MET A 175 31.53 43.37 -14.32
N ARG A 176 30.35 43.00 -14.82
CA ARG A 176 29.70 43.63 -15.98
C ARG A 176 28.20 43.74 -15.74
N ILE A 177 27.64 44.87 -16.17
CA ILE A 177 26.19 45.06 -16.27
C ILE A 177 25.71 44.37 -17.54
N LEU A 178 24.68 43.53 -17.41
CA LEU A 178 24.08 42.78 -18.51
C LEU A 178 23.10 43.66 -19.30
N SER A 179 22.96 43.39 -20.59
CA SER A 179 21.98 44.03 -21.47
C SER A 179 20.56 43.58 -21.16
N GLY A 180 19.57 44.44 -21.42
CA GLY A 180 18.15 44.07 -21.32
C GLY A 180 17.81 42.79 -22.10
N SER A 181 18.37 42.60 -23.30
CA SER A 181 18.19 41.37 -24.09
C SER A 181 18.69 40.10 -23.40
N PHE A 182 19.74 40.20 -22.57
CA PHE A 182 20.22 39.06 -21.78
C PHE A 182 19.27 38.77 -20.62
N CYS A 183 18.88 39.82 -19.89
CA CYS A 183 17.96 39.71 -18.75
C CYS A 183 16.59 39.17 -19.18
N ASP A 184 16.08 39.59 -20.33
CA ASP A 184 14.83 39.06 -20.90
C ASP A 184 14.94 37.58 -21.25
N PHE A 185 16.04 37.17 -21.90
CA PHE A 185 16.23 35.78 -22.30
C PHE A 185 16.37 34.83 -21.11
N TRP A 186 17.08 35.26 -20.06
CA TRP A 186 17.31 34.48 -18.84
C TRP A 186 16.37 34.89 -17.69
N SER A 187 15.26 35.56 -18.00
CA SER A 187 14.29 36.01 -17.00
C SER A 187 13.80 34.85 -16.12
N GLY A 188 13.79 35.06 -14.81
CA GLY A 188 13.48 34.03 -13.79
C GLY A 188 14.49 32.87 -13.70
N ARG A 189 15.60 32.93 -14.45
CA ARG A 189 16.60 31.85 -14.57
C ARG A 189 18.04 32.34 -14.42
N CYS A 190 18.24 33.53 -13.87
CA CYS A 190 19.55 34.12 -13.64
C CYS A 190 19.57 34.78 -12.26
N ILE A 191 20.49 34.37 -11.40
CA ILE A 191 20.64 34.92 -10.05
C ILE A 191 22.06 35.45 -9.80
N ASN A 192 22.15 36.50 -9.00
CA ASN A 192 23.40 37.13 -8.59
C ASN A 192 23.52 37.13 -7.07
N VAL A 193 24.76 37.15 -6.58
CA VAL A 193 25.05 37.42 -5.17
C VAL A 193 25.56 38.85 -4.98
N HIS A 194 24.91 39.58 -4.08
CA HIS A 194 25.33 40.90 -3.64
C HIS A 194 25.89 40.85 -2.20
N PRO A 195 27.08 41.43 -1.92
CA PRO A 195 27.74 41.37 -0.62
C PRO A 195 27.17 42.35 0.45
N SER A 196 25.87 42.64 0.40
CA SER A 196 25.12 43.35 1.46
C SER A 196 23.65 42.92 1.46
N LEU A 197 22.88 43.40 2.45
CA LEU A 197 21.44 43.19 2.50
C LEU A 197 20.70 44.19 1.60
N LEU A 198 20.39 43.79 0.37
CA LEU A 198 19.52 44.55 -0.52
C LEU A 198 18.13 44.81 0.10
N PRO A 199 17.48 45.95 -0.20
CA PRO A 199 17.90 46.98 -1.17
C PRO A 199 18.99 47.95 -0.66
N LYS A 200 19.43 47.83 0.61
CA LYS A 200 20.47 48.72 1.16
C LYS A 200 21.83 48.44 0.54
N HIS A 201 22.56 49.52 0.24
CA HIS A 201 23.90 49.48 -0.37
C HIS A 201 23.96 48.76 -1.72
N ALA A 202 22.87 48.82 -2.50
CA ALA A 202 22.83 48.39 -3.90
C ALA A 202 23.93 49.08 -4.74
N GLY A 203 24.48 48.39 -5.73
CA GLY A 203 25.55 48.88 -6.61
C GLY A 203 26.94 48.94 -5.95
N GLY A 204 27.05 48.67 -4.65
CA GLY A 204 28.33 48.57 -3.95
C GLY A 204 29.07 47.27 -4.28
N MET A 205 30.40 47.31 -4.35
CA MET A 205 31.21 46.13 -4.62
C MET A 205 32.37 45.98 -3.63
N ASP A 206 32.73 44.74 -3.36
CA ASP A 206 33.95 44.36 -2.63
C ASP A 206 34.08 45.10 -1.28
N LEU A 207 35.28 45.57 -0.89
CA LEU A 207 35.49 46.26 0.38
C LEU A 207 34.67 47.56 0.51
N ALA A 208 34.36 48.23 -0.59
CA ALA A 208 33.66 49.52 -0.57
C ALA A 208 32.22 49.38 -0.04
N VAL A 209 31.54 48.27 -0.34
CA VAL A 209 30.18 48.03 0.17
C VAL A 209 30.17 47.80 1.68
N HIS A 210 31.17 47.07 2.19
CA HIS A 210 31.30 46.81 3.62
C HIS A 210 31.71 48.08 4.38
N GLN A 211 32.55 48.92 3.79
CA GLN A 211 32.87 50.23 4.35
C GLN A 211 31.63 51.12 4.42
N ALA A 212 30.80 51.15 3.37
CA ALA A 212 29.56 51.91 3.36
C ALA A 212 28.54 51.46 4.43
N VAL A 213 28.48 50.15 4.72
CA VAL A 213 27.67 49.59 5.81
C VAL A 213 28.16 50.10 7.17
N ILE A 214 29.48 50.09 7.39
CA ILE A 214 30.10 50.56 8.64
C ILE A 214 29.92 52.07 8.80
N ASP A 215 30.17 52.85 7.75
CA ASP A 215 30.03 54.31 7.76
C ASP A 215 28.58 54.74 8.01
N ALA A 216 27.60 53.95 7.55
CA ALA A 216 26.18 54.16 7.81
C ALA A 216 25.76 53.76 9.25
N GLY A 217 26.64 53.15 10.04
CA GLY A 217 26.34 52.72 11.40
C GLY A 217 25.31 51.59 11.48
N GLU A 218 25.21 50.77 10.42
CA GLU A 218 24.25 49.65 10.38
C GLU A 218 24.63 48.59 11.43
N THR A 219 23.64 48.06 12.14
CA THR A 219 23.84 47.01 13.14
C THR A 219 23.85 45.60 12.53
N GLU A 220 23.44 45.47 11.27
CA GLU A 220 23.32 44.22 10.54
C GLU A 220 23.78 44.38 9.09
N SER A 221 24.38 43.33 8.55
CA SER A 221 24.80 43.22 7.16
C SER A 221 24.64 41.78 6.70
N GLY A 222 25.18 41.42 5.53
CA GLY A 222 24.97 40.07 5.01
C GLY A 222 25.27 39.93 3.53
N CYS A 223 24.67 38.91 2.93
CA CYS A 223 24.63 38.78 1.48
C CYS A 223 23.20 38.51 1.02
N THR A 224 22.90 38.97 -0.20
CA THR A 224 21.61 38.74 -0.87
C THR A 224 21.84 37.94 -2.15
N ILE A 225 21.07 36.87 -2.34
CA ILE A 225 20.82 36.29 -3.65
C ILE A 225 19.55 36.90 -4.21
N HIS A 226 19.63 37.45 -5.42
CA HIS A 226 18.48 38.05 -6.10
C HIS A 226 18.46 37.65 -7.57
N GLU A 227 17.27 37.72 -8.19
CA GLU A 227 17.12 37.58 -9.63
C GLU A 227 17.75 38.75 -10.36
N VAL A 228 18.31 38.48 -11.54
CA VAL A 228 19.00 39.49 -12.34
C VAL A 228 18.01 40.19 -13.26
N THR A 229 17.95 41.51 -13.13
CA THR A 229 17.16 42.41 -13.97
C THR A 229 18.09 43.40 -14.69
N GLU A 230 17.56 44.22 -15.60
CA GLU A 230 18.34 45.31 -16.20
C GLU A 230 18.76 46.37 -15.17
N GLU A 231 17.91 46.60 -14.15
CA GLU A 231 18.27 47.42 -12.99
C GLU A 231 19.31 46.67 -12.11
N VAL A 232 20.44 47.33 -11.86
CA VAL A 232 21.53 46.79 -11.04
C VAL A 232 21.05 46.58 -9.61
N ASP A 233 21.13 45.34 -9.14
CA ASP A 233 20.70 44.90 -7.81
C ASP A 233 19.23 45.22 -7.46
N GLY A 234 18.39 45.46 -8.48
CA GLY A 234 16.98 45.82 -8.32
C GLY A 234 15.99 44.65 -8.44
N GLY A 235 16.48 43.44 -8.75
CA GLY A 235 15.62 42.30 -8.99
C GLY A 235 15.07 41.64 -7.71
N PRO A 236 14.03 40.78 -7.84
CA PRO A 236 13.44 40.06 -6.72
C PRO A 236 14.46 39.32 -5.83
N ILE A 237 14.34 39.50 -4.52
CA ILE A 237 15.19 38.82 -3.53
C ILE A 237 14.77 37.36 -3.39
N VAL A 238 15.73 36.44 -3.49
CA VAL A 238 15.52 34.98 -3.38
C VAL A 238 15.91 34.46 -1.99
N ILE A 239 17.08 34.88 -1.50
CA ILE A 239 17.65 34.51 -0.18
C ILE A 239 18.42 35.70 0.38
N GLN A 240 18.34 35.91 1.69
CA GLN A 240 19.28 36.76 2.42
C GLN A 240 19.89 36.01 3.59
N LYS A 241 21.18 36.19 3.82
CA LYS A 241 21.88 35.71 5.01
C LYS A 241 22.37 36.91 5.79
N VAL A 242 21.90 37.04 7.02
CA VAL A 242 22.18 38.17 7.91
C VAL A 242 23.31 37.84 8.87
N VAL A 243 24.18 38.81 9.13
CA VAL A 243 25.20 38.80 10.17
C VAL A 243 25.12 40.09 10.98
N LYS A 244 25.48 40.02 12.25
CA LYS A 244 25.59 41.21 13.10
C LYS A 244 26.89 41.96 12.79
N VAL A 245 26.77 43.28 12.72
CA VAL A 245 27.91 44.20 12.64
C VAL A 245 28.34 44.55 14.05
N GLU A 246 29.59 44.26 14.40
CA GLU A 246 30.11 44.46 15.75
C GLU A 246 30.77 45.84 15.93
N SER A 247 30.79 46.33 17.18
CA SER A 247 31.46 47.60 17.48
C SER A 247 32.97 47.48 17.23
N GLY A 248 33.50 48.35 16.36
CA GLY A 248 34.91 48.35 15.95
C GLY A 248 35.24 47.41 14.79
N GLU A 249 34.24 46.83 14.12
CA GLU A 249 34.45 46.01 12.93
C GLU A 249 35.00 46.84 11.75
N THR A 250 35.94 46.27 10.98
CA THR A 250 36.47 46.86 9.74
C THR A 250 35.82 46.25 8.50
N ALA A 251 35.94 46.90 7.34
CA ALA A 251 35.42 46.38 6.08
C ALA A 251 35.98 44.99 5.75
N GLU A 252 37.26 44.74 6.08
CA GLU A 252 37.92 43.45 5.88
C GLU A 252 37.36 42.36 6.80
N SER A 253 37.14 42.65 8.09
CA SER A 253 36.58 41.68 9.03
C SER A 253 35.12 41.36 8.71
N LEU A 254 34.33 42.37 8.31
CA LEU A 254 32.95 42.18 7.90
C LEU A 254 32.86 41.35 6.61
N LYS A 255 33.73 41.64 5.63
CA LYS A 255 33.87 40.84 4.41
C LYS A 255 34.22 39.38 4.71
N ALA A 256 35.17 39.14 5.61
CA ALA A 256 35.57 37.78 6.01
C ALA A 256 34.42 37.00 6.67
N LYS A 257 33.52 37.70 7.38
CA LYS A 257 32.31 37.12 7.99
C LYS A 257 31.24 36.78 6.94
N ILE A 258 31.06 37.64 5.94
CA ILE A 258 30.00 37.50 4.91
C ILE A 258 30.40 36.53 3.79
N GLN A 259 31.63 36.56 3.31
CA GLN A 259 32.07 35.82 2.13
C GLN A 259 31.80 34.29 2.19
N PRO A 260 31.93 33.58 3.32
CA PRO A 260 31.56 32.17 3.42
C PRO A 260 30.05 31.90 3.29
N LEU A 261 29.20 32.91 3.56
CA LEU A 261 27.75 32.79 3.49
C LEU A 261 27.23 32.90 2.05
N GLU A 262 27.94 33.60 1.17
CA GLU A 262 27.56 33.77 -0.25
C GLU A 262 27.35 32.42 -0.95
N GLY A 263 28.30 31.50 -0.80
CA GLY A 263 28.20 30.16 -1.39
C GLY A 263 27.10 29.31 -0.76
N LYS A 264 26.87 29.43 0.55
CA LYS A 264 25.75 28.76 1.23
C LYS A 264 24.39 29.30 0.77
N ALA A 265 24.30 30.61 0.57
CA ALA A 265 23.11 31.27 0.07
C ALA A 265 22.79 30.83 -1.37
N PHE A 266 23.81 30.66 -2.22
CA PHE A 266 23.62 30.04 -3.54
C PHE A 266 23.09 28.62 -3.46
N VAL A 267 23.67 27.76 -2.60
CA VAL A 267 23.19 26.38 -2.45
C VAL A 267 21.71 26.36 -2.06
N GLU A 268 21.30 27.15 -1.07
CA GLU A 268 19.89 27.22 -0.65
C GLU A 268 18.97 27.80 -1.73
N ALA A 269 19.43 28.82 -2.48
CA ALA A 269 18.68 29.37 -3.60
C ALA A 269 18.49 28.34 -4.72
N ILE A 270 19.52 27.53 -5.00
CA ILE A 270 19.46 26.46 -6.00
C ILE A 270 18.59 25.30 -5.49
N GLU A 271 18.66 24.94 -4.20
CA GLU A 271 17.79 23.92 -3.60
C GLU A 271 16.30 24.24 -3.81
N LYS A 272 15.90 25.52 -3.68
CA LYS A 272 14.52 25.97 -3.96
C LYS A 272 14.10 25.74 -5.41
N VAL A 273 15.03 25.81 -6.36
CA VAL A 273 14.76 25.60 -7.79
C VAL A 273 14.85 24.12 -8.18
N CYS A 274 15.75 23.36 -7.55
CA CYS A 274 15.95 21.94 -7.82
C CYS A 274 14.83 21.05 -7.28
N GLY A 275 13.93 21.56 -6.43
CA GLY A 275 12.81 20.81 -5.86
C GLY A 275 13.31 19.63 -5.03
N LYS A 276 13.55 19.83 -3.73
CA LYS A 276 13.96 18.73 -2.84
C LYS A 276 12.84 17.68 -2.81
N GLU A 277 13.13 16.50 -3.36
CA GLU A 277 12.24 15.35 -3.32
C GLU A 277 12.16 14.84 -1.87
N VAL A 278 11.05 15.10 -1.19
CA VAL A 278 10.65 14.30 -0.04
C VAL A 278 9.77 13.20 -0.62
N ILE A 279 10.35 12.01 -0.82
CA ILE A 279 9.56 10.79 -1.04
C ILE A 279 8.93 10.47 0.32
N SER A 280 7.64 10.73 0.45
CA SER A 280 6.87 10.39 1.64
C SER A 280 6.41 8.93 1.56
N TYR A 281 6.02 8.36 2.71
CA TYR A 281 5.39 7.05 2.76
C TYR A 281 4.09 7.01 1.91
N ALA A 282 3.40 8.15 1.81
CA ALA A 282 2.25 8.33 0.91
C ALA A 282 2.63 8.26 -0.58
N ASP A 283 3.81 8.74 -0.99
CA ASP A 283 4.29 8.58 -2.37
C ASP A 283 4.59 7.11 -2.72
N ALA A 284 4.82 6.25 -1.71
CA ALA A 284 4.91 4.79 -1.88
C ALA A 284 3.54 4.10 -1.97
N GLY A 285 2.44 4.87 -1.90
CA GLY A 285 1.07 4.37 -1.87
C GLY A 285 0.75 3.74 -0.52
N VAL A 286 1.04 4.46 0.58
CA VAL A 286 0.60 4.06 1.92
C VAL A 286 -0.04 5.25 2.62
N ASP A 287 -1.34 5.13 2.93
CA ASP A 287 -2.12 6.18 3.56
C ASP A 287 -2.21 5.98 5.08
N ILE A 288 -1.40 6.73 5.83
CA ILE A 288 -1.37 6.67 7.30
C ILE A 288 -2.66 7.23 7.91
N GLU A 289 -3.31 8.21 7.27
CA GLU A 289 -4.55 8.80 7.75
C GLU A 289 -5.69 7.79 7.61
N ALA A 290 -5.78 7.10 6.47
CA ALA A 290 -6.75 6.02 6.26
C ALA A 290 -6.57 4.86 7.25
N GLY A 291 -5.32 4.52 7.59
CA GLY A 291 -5.02 3.53 8.63
C GLY A 291 -5.53 3.96 10.02
N ASN A 292 -5.29 5.20 10.41
CA ASN A 292 -5.79 5.74 11.68
C ASN A 292 -7.32 5.84 11.70
N GLU A 293 -7.94 6.24 10.59
CA GLU A 293 -9.40 6.28 10.45
C GLU A 293 -10.03 4.89 10.62
N LEU A 294 -9.45 3.87 9.96
CA LEU A 294 -9.89 2.50 10.10
C LEU A 294 -9.88 2.06 11.57
N VAL A 295 -8.80 2.33 12.30
CA VAL A 295 -8.66 1.99 13.74
C VAL A 295 -9.79 2.61 14.56
N GLU A 296 -10.14 3.88 14.35
CA GLU A 296 -11.25 4.53 15.06
C GLU A 296 -12.61 3.88 14.75
N ILE A 297 -12.83 3.47 13.49
CA ILE A 297 -14.09 2.83 13.06
C ILE A 297 -14.26 1.44 13.69
N ILE A 298 -13.19 0.65 13.79
CA ILE A 298 -13.26 -0.76 14.24
C ILE A 298 -13.15 -0.93 15.75
N LYS A 299 -12.64 0.07 16.48
CA LYS A 299 -12.49 0.06 17.95
C LYS A 299 -13.73 -0.44 18.71
N PRO A 300 -14.96 0.05 18.42
CA PRO A 300 -16.16 -0.43 19.11
C PRO A 300 -16.41 -1.93 18.89
N ALA A 301 -16.23 -2.43 17.67
CA ALA A 301 -16.45 -3.84 17.34
C ALA A 301 -15.44 -4.74 18.06
N CYS A 302 -14.18 -4.32 18.16
CA CYS A 302 -13.14 -5.05 18.89
C CYS A 302 -13.44 -5.08 20.39
N LYS A 303 -13.83 -3.94 20.98
CA LYS A 303 -14.21 -3.84 22.40
C LYS A 303 -15.40 -4.71 22.80
N ASP A 304 -16.29 -5.00 21.85
CA ASP A 304 -17.43 -5.92 22.06
C ASP A 304 -17.01 -7.40 22.14
N THR A 305 -15.75 -7.72 21.84
CA THR A 305 -15.17 -9.06 22.00
C THR A 305 -14.50 -9.29 23.36
N ARG A 306 -14.52 -8.29 24.26
CA ARG A 306 -13.90 -8.37 25.58
C ARG A 306 -14.35 -9.61 26.36
N ARG A 307 -13.43 -10.19 27.11
CA ARG A 307 -13.70 -11.36 27.96
C ARG A 307 -12.79 -11.35 29.19
N PRO A 308 -13.04 -12.18 30.21
CA PRO A 308 -12.09 -12.35 31.31
C PRO A 308 -10.68 -12.65 30.78
N GLY A 309 -9.69 -11.90 31.26
CA GLY A 309 -8.31 -11.94 30.79
C GLY A 309 -7.95 -10.95 29.68
N CYS A 310 -8.92 -10.31 29.01
CA CYS A 310 -8.61 -9.31 27.98
C CYS A 310 -9.75 -8.29 27.74
N ASP A 311 -9.40 -7.00 27.80
CA ASP A 311 -10.33 -5.90 27.54
C ASP A 311 -10.55 -5.60 26.04
N ALA A 312 -9.77 -6.25 25.15
CA ALA A 312 -9.82 -6.07 23.70
C ALA A 312 -9.69 -4.59 23.26
N ASP A 313 -8.79 -3.86 23.91
CA ASP A 313 -8.51 -2.45 23.62
C ASP A 313 -7.45 -2.33 22.50
N LEU A 314 -7.71 -1.48 21.51
CA LEU A 314 -6.83 -1.27 20.36
C LEU A 314 -5.99 0.01 20.51
N GLY A 315 -4.75 -0.03 20.02
CA GLY A 315 -3.85 1.14 19.96
C GLY A 315 -2.56 1.02 20.79
N GLY A 316 -2.39 -0.08 21.54
CA GLY A 316 -1.12 -0.42 22.17
C GLY A 316 -0.16 -1.14 21.21
N PHE A 317 1.12 -1.28 21.60
CA PHE A 317 2.14 -2.01 20.84
C PHE A 317 1.86 -3.52 20.69
N GLY A 318 0.94 -4.06 21.50
CA GLY A 318 0.50 -5.45 21.43
C GLY A 318 -0.69 -5.70 22.35
N GLY A 319 -1.49 -6.71 22.00
CA GLY A 319 -2.60 -7.19 22.83
C GLY A 319 -2.09 -8.02 24.01
N LEU A 320 -2.73 -7.87 25.17
CA LEU A 320 -2.41 -8.61 26.39
C LEU A 320 -3.54 -9.58 26.74
N PHE A 321 -3.18 -10.77 27.19
CA PHE A 321 -4.12 -11.75 27.75
C PHE A 321 -3.62 -12.27 29.10
N ASP A 322 -4.36 -12.01 30.16
CA ASP A 322 -4.09 -12.51 31.50
C ASP A 322 -4.79 -13.86 31.74
N LEU A 323 -4.00 -14.93 31.74
CA LEU A 323 -4.48 -16.29 31.97
C LEU A 323 -5.09 -16.47 33.37
N ALA A 324 -4.51 -15.86 34.40
CA ALA A 324 -5.00 -16.00 35.76
C ALA A 324 -6.35 -15.29 35.93
N ALA A 325 -6.48 -14.07 35.37
CA ALA A 325 -7.76 -13.35 35.36
C ALA A 325 -8.83 -14.06 34.52
N ALA A 326 -8.43 -14.86 33.52
CA ALA A 326 -9.33 -15.73 32.74
C ALA A 326 -9.67 -17.05 33.45
N GLY A 327 -9.10 -17.33 34.63
CA GLY A 327 -9.39 -18.52 35.44
C GLY A 327 -8.55 -19.75 35.11
N TYR A 328 -7.45 -19.59 34.36
CA TYR A 328 -6.55 -20.68 34.02
C TYR A 328 -5.43 -20.85 35.05
N ASP A 329 -5.15 -22.10 35.44
CA ASP A 329 -3.98 -22.45 36.24
C ASP A 329 -2.74 -22.48 35.35
N SER A 330 -1.79 -21.59 35.62
CA SER A 330 -0.56 -21.45 34.84
C SER A 330 0.30 -22.71 34.84
N ALA A 331 0.22 -23.57 35.86
CA ALA A 331 1.03 -24.79 35.94
C ALA A 331 0.52 -25.90 35.02
N ASN A 332 -0.81 -26.00 34.84
CA ASN A 332 -1.45 -27.08 34.10
C ASN A 332 -2.02 -26.66 32.72
N THR A 333 -1.95 -25.38 32.40
CA THR A 333 -2.41 -24.84 31.11
C THR A 333 -1.33 -24.95 30.04
N VAL A 334 -1.71 -25.42 28.86
CA VAL A 334 -0.90 -25.39 27.63
C VAL A 334 -1.56 -24.43 26.65
N LEU A 335 -0.77 -23.57 26.03
CA LEU A 335 -1.24 -22.72 24.94
C LEU A 335 -1.11 -23.44 23.61
N ILE A 336 -2.11 -23.29 22.76
CA ILE A 336 -2.15 -23.79 21.40
C ILE A 336 -2.40 -22.63 20.44
N GLY A 337 -1.63 -22.56 19.36
CA GLY A 337 -1.78 -21.55 18.31
C GLY A 337 -2.26 -22.18 17.01
N ALA A 338 -3.09 -21.45 16.27
CA ALA A 338 -3.54 -21.79 14.93
C ALA A 338 -3.46 -20.55 14.03
N THR A 339 -3.07 -20.75 12.78
CA THR A 339 -3.00 -19.70 11.77
C THR A 339 -3.60 -20.22 10.48
N ASP A 340 -4.48 -19.42 9.88
CA ASP A 340 -5.10 -19.76 8.61
C ASP A 340 -5.54 -18.49 7.85
N GLY A 341 -5.95 -18.66 6.60
CA GLY A 341 -6.57 -17.64 5.76
C GLY A 341 -7.96 -18.05 5.30
N VAL A 342 -8.62 -17.19 4.52
CA VAL A 342 -9.94 -17.48 3.92
C VAL A 342 -9.81 -18.21 2.57
N GLY A 343 -8.67 -18.04 1.89
CA GLY A 343 -8.42 -18.64 0.58
C GLY A 343 -9.24 -18.02 -0.54
N THR A 344 -9.51 -18.78 -1.61
CA THR A 344 -10.07 -18.23 -2.86
C THR A 344 -11.54 -17.84 -2.79
N LYS A 345 -12.21 -18.01 -1.64
CA LYS A 345 -13.52 -17.43 -1.36
C LYS A 345 -13.48 -15.88 -1.35
N LEU A 346 -12.32 -15.29 -1.02
CA LEU A 346 -12.10 -13.83 -1.09
C LEU A 346 -12.39 -13.26 -2.48
N ARG A 347 -12.11 -14.03 -3.54
CA ARG A 347 -12.38 -13.61 -4.92
C ARG A 347 -13.85 -13.42 -5.23
N ILE A 348 -14.74 -14.13 -4.52
CA ILE A 348 -16.18 -13.94 -4.65
C ILE A 348 -16.58 -12.69 -3.89
N ALA A 349 -16.13 -12.53 -2.64
CA ALA A 349 -16.41 -11.35 -1.82
C ALA A 349 -15.99 -10.03 -2.51
N GLN A 350 -14.79 -10.02 -3.12
CA GLN A 350 -14.28 -8.90 -3.91
C GLN A 350 -15.13 -8.63 -5.16
N ALA A 351 -15.51 -9.69 -5.89
CA ALA A 351 -16.27 -9.54 -7.13
C ALA A 351 -17.72 -9.07 -6.91
N THR A 352 -18.33 -9.40 -5.76
CA THR A 352 -19.70 -9.01 -5.41
C THR A 352 -19.74 -7.81 -4.46
N ASN A 353 -18.59 -7.24 -4.08
CA ASN A 353 -18.48 -6.17 -3.08
C ASN A 353 -19.21 -6.52 -1.75
N ASN A 354 -19.14 -7.79 -1.32
CA ASN A 354 -19.80 -8.31 -0.12
C ASN A 354 -18.77 -8.94 0.82
N HIS A 355 -18.24 -8.11 1.72
CA HIS A 355 -17.12 -8.44 2.61
C HIS A 355 -17.55 -8.82 4.03
N LYS A 356 -18.86 -8.78 4.30
CA LYS A 356 -19.44 -8.91 5.65
C LYS A 356 -19.09 -10.24 6.34
N TYR A 357 -19.00 -11.31 5.55
CA TYR A 357 -18.94 -12.68 6.09
C TYR A 357 -17.53 -13.28 6.10
N VAL A 358 -16.60 -12.76 5.30
CA VAL A 358 -15.24 -13.33 5.18
C VAL A 358 -14.41 -13.17 6.45
N GLY A 359 -14.72 -12.19 7.29
CA GLY A 359 -14.11 -12.08 8.62
C GLY A 359 -14.53 -13.21 9.57
N ILE A 360 -15.79 -13.68 9.47
CA ILE A 360 -16.26 -14.84 10.24
C ILE A 360 -15.59 -16.12 9.73
N ASP A 361 -15.47 -16.25 8.41
CA ASP A 361 -14.73 -17.35 7.77
C ASP A 361 -13.29 -17.43 8.30
N LEU A 362 -12.60 -16.30 8.37
CA LEU A 362 -11.21 -16.23 8.86
C LEU A 362 -11.10 -16.74 10.30
N VAL A 363 -11.98 -16.29 11.19
CA VAL A 363 -11.98 -16.74 12.59
C VAL A 363 -12.31 -18.23 12.66
N ALA A 364 -13.33 -18.68 11.93
CA ALA A 364 -13.80 -20.06 11.96
C ALA A 364 -12.70 -21.05 11.57
N MET A 365 -11.91 -20.73 10.54
CA MET A 365 -10.79 -21.58 10.12
C MET A 365 -9.78 -21.79 11.24
N CYS A 366 -9.40 -20.74 11.97
CA CYS A 366 -8.43 -20.88 13.06
C CYS A 366 -9.03 -21.53 14.32
N VAL A 367 -10.20 -21.07 14.79
CA VAL A 367 -10.73 -21.52 16.10
C VAL A 367 -11.25 -22.96 16.07
N ASN A 368 -11.74 -23.43 14.93
CA ASN A 368 -12.12 -24.83 14.75
C ASN A 368 -10.88 -25.75 14.75
N ASP A 369 -9.70 -25.25 14.36
CA ASP A 369 -8.46 -26.01 14.45
C ASP A 369 -7.88 -26.02 15.88
N LEU A 370 -8.19 -25.02 16.70
CA LEU A 370 -7.88 -25.07 18.13
C LEU A 370 -8.76 -26.09 18.87
N ILE A 371 -10.07 -26.08 18.56
CA ILE A 371 -11.04 -26.89 19.31
C ILE A 371 -10.80 -28.39 19.10
N VAL A 372 -10.28 -28.83 17.94
CA VAL A 372 -10.00 -30.26 17.68
C VAL A 372 -8.93 -30.85 18.61
N ALA A 373 -8.02 -30.01 19.12
CA ALA A 373 -7.02 -30.40 20.12
C ALA A 373 -7.55 -30.28 21.56
N GLY A 374 -8.80 -29.87 21.74
CA GLY A 374 -9.42 -29.59 23.05
C GLY A 374 -9.18 -28.16 23.55
N GLY A 375 -8.63 -27.26 22.73
CA GLY A 375 -8.32 -25.90 23.13
C GLY A 375 -9.52 -24.96 23.13
N GLU A 376 -9.77 -24.28 24.25
CA GLU A 376 -10.69 -23.14 24.30
C GLU A 376 -10.01 -21.91 23.68
N PRO A 377 -10.54 -21.30 22.60
CA PRO A 377 -9.98 -20.08 22.03
C PRO A 377 -9.97 -18.95 23.08
N LEU A 378 -8.86 -18.23 23.19
CA LEU A 378 -8.68 -17.12 24.14
C LEU A 378 -8.72 -15.78 23.42
N PHE A 379 -7.86 -15.62 22.41
CA PHE A 379 -7.76 -14.40 21.64
C PHE A 379 -7.44 -14.66 20.17
N PHE A 380 -7.63 -13.61 19.38
CA PHE A 380 -7.42 -13.57 17.94
C PHE A 380 -6.65 -12.31 17.55
N LEU A 381 -5.80 -12.45 16.55
CA LEU A 381 -5.11 -11.37 15.85
C LEU A 381 -5.35 -11.53 14.35
N ASP A 382 -5.45 -10.43 13.61
CA ASP A 382 -5.62 -10.44 12.17
C ASP A 382 -4.51 -9.69 11.43
N TYR A 383 -4.30 -10.06 10.17
CA TYR A 383 -3.44 -9.36 9.23
C TYR A 383 -4.23 -9.13 7.94
N TYR A 384 -4.46 -7.86 7.63
CA TYR A 384 -5.14 -7.39 6.44
C TYR A 384 -4.12 -6.79 5.47
N ALA A 385 -3.93 -7.43 4.31
CA ALA A 385 -3.04 -6.93 3.26
C ALA A 385 -3.85 -6.48 2.05
N THR A 386 -3.55 -5.33 1.48
CA THR A 386 -4.26 -4.82 0.29
C THR A 386 -3.36 -4.00 -0.62
N GLY A 387 -3.74 -3.88 -1.89
CA GLY A 387 -3.04 -3.01 -2.84
C GLY A 387 -3.29 -1.52 -2.56
N ARG A 388 -4.49 -1.19 -2.06
CA ARG A 388 -4.86 0.16 -1.63
C ARG A 388 -5.94 0.07 -0.58
N LEU A 389 -5.78 0.75 0.56
CA LEU A 389 -6.76 0.68 1.64
C LEU A 389 -8.08 1.36 1.26
N ALA A 390 -9.14 0.55 1.17
CA ALA A 390 -10.52 1.01 1.14
C ALA A 390 -11.10 0.88 2.55
N VAL A 391 -11.20 2.00 3.27
CA VAL A 391 -11.50 2.02 4.71
C VAL A 391 -12.79 1.26 5.07
N GLU A 392 -13.89 1.48 4.35
CA GLU A 392 -15.16 0.79 4.65
C GLU A 392 -15.17 -0.71 4.30
N GLU A 393 -14.40 -1.11 3.27
CA GLU A 393 -14.21 -2.53 2.94
C GLU A 393 -13.47 -3.23 4.07
N ALA A 394 -12.31 -2.69 4.47
CA ALA A 394 -11.51 -3.21 5.57
C ALA A 394 -12.31 -3.22 6.88
N ALA A 395 -13.04 -2.14 7.19
CA ALA A 395 -13.89 -2.06 8.36
C ALA A 395 -15.01 -3.12 8.33
N SER A 396 -15.60 -3.39 7.16
CA SER A 396 -16.58 -4.47 7.00
C SER A 396 -15.99 -5.85 7.30
N VAL A 397 -14.76 -6.11 6.83
CA VAL A 397 -14.05 -7.37 7.13
C VAL A 397 -13.79 -7.49 8.62
N VAL A 398 -13.20 -6.46 9.26
CA VAL A 398 -12.85 -6.49 10.68
C VAL A 398 -14.09 -6.61 11.56
N ARG A 399 -15.22 -5.98 11.20
CA ARG A 399 -16.51 -6.20 11.88
C ARG A 399 -16.95 -7.66 11.80
N GLY A 400 -16.71 -8.32 10.67
CA GLY A 400 -16.91 -9.77 10.51
C GLY A 400 -15.99 -10.60 11.40
N ILE A 401 -14.71 -10.20 11.54
CA ILE A 401 -13.75 -10.86 12.44
C ILE A 401 -14.23 -10.73 13.89
N ALA A 402 -14.59 -9.52 14.33
CA ALA A 402 -15.13 -9.29 15.66
C ALA A 402 -16.41 -10.12 15.93
N GLU A 403 -17.28 -10.27 14.93
CA GLU A 403 -18.45 -11.16 15.02
C GLU A 403 -18.06 -12.63 15.17
N GLY A 404 -17.09 -13.12 14.38
CA GLY A 404 -16.53 -14.46 14.54
C GLY A 404 -15.93 -14.68 15.94
N CYS A 405 -15.17 -13.71 16.45
CA CYS A 405 -14.59 -13.75 17.80
C CYS A 405 -15.66 -13.85 18.89
N LYS A 406 -16.75 -13.08 18.78
CA LYS A 406 -17.92 -13.18 19.69
C LYS A 406 -18.58 -14.57 19.63
N GLN A 407 -18.71 -15.15 18.45
CA GLN A 407 -19.26 -16.50 18.29
C GLN A 407 -18.36 -17.56 18.91
N ALA A 408 -17.03 -17.42 18.77
CA ALA A 408 -16.03 -18.29 19.36
C ALA A 408 -15.79 -18.05 20.86
N GLY A 409 -16.20 -16.90 21.37
CA GLY A 409 -15.95 -16.49 22.76
C GLY A 409 -14.51 -16.04 23.03
N CYS A 410 -13.77 -15.59 22.01
CA CYS A 410 -12.41 -15.06 22.16
C CYS A 410 -12.35 -13.54 21.95
N GLY A 411 -11.31 -12.89 22.48
CA GLY A 411 -11.08 -11.46 22.26
C GLY A 411 -10.35 -11.20 20.93
N LEU A 412 -10.72 -10.15 20.20
CA LEU A 412 -9.94 -9.58 19.11
C LEU A 412 -9.01 -8.52 19.69
N ILE A 413 -7.73 -8.86 19.88
CA ILE A 413 -6.84 -8.10 20.77
C ILE A 413 -5.79 -7.27 20.03
N GLY A 414 -5.83 -7.30 18.71
CA GLY A 414 -4.90 -6.59 17.85
C GLY A 414 -4.97 -7.11 16.42
N GLY A 415 -4.33 -6.39 15.52
CA GLY A 415 -4.20 -6.76 14.13
C GLY A 415 -3.26 -5.78 13.43
N GLU A 416 -3.00 -6.04 12.15
CA GLU A 416 -2.14 -5.21 11.32
C GLU A 416 -2.78 -4.98 9.95
N THR A 417 -2.67 -3.76 9.43
CA THR A 417 -3.19 -3.38 8.11
C THR A 417 -2.05 -2.87 7.24
N ALA A 418 -1.75 -3.60 6.16
CA ALA A 418 -0.63 -3.31 5.27
C ALA A 418 -1.13 -2.92 3.87
N GLU A 419 -0.77 -1.71 3.43
CA GLU A 419 -0.94 -1.27 2.04
C GLU A 419 0.34 -1.60 1.24
N MET A 420 0.20 -2.44 0.22
CA MET A 420 1.30 -3.00 -0.57
C MET A 420 0.97 -2.96 -2.07
N PRO A 421 0.92 -1.76 -2.70
CA PRO A 421 0.47 -1.57 -4.09
C PRO A 421 1.36 -2.25 -5.14
N SER A 422 2.59 -2.65 -4.78
CA SER A 422 3.48 -3.43 -5.65
C SER A 422 3.25 -4.93 -5.60
N MET A 423 2.54 -5.42 -4.58
CA MET A 423 2.27 -6.84 -4.36
C MET A 423 0.82 -7.22 -4.72
N TYR A 424 -0.14 -6.36 -4.38
CA TYR A 424 -1.56 -6.59 -4.62
C TYR A 424 -2.11 -5.62 -5.66
N ALA A 425 -2.99 -6.12 -6.53
CA ALA A 425 -3.69 -5.27 -7.49
C ALA A 425 -4.69 -4.35 -6.76
N PRO A 426 -5.07 -3.19 -7.34
CA PRO A 426 -6.13 -2.37 -6.78
C PRO A 426 -7.43 -3.15 -6.62
N GLY A 427 -8.03 -3.10 -5.42
CA GLY A 427 -9.25 -3.85 -5.06
C GLY A 427 -9.00 -5.29 -4.61
N ASP A 428 -7.77 -5.80 -4.71
CA ASP A 428 -7.39 -7.07 -4.11
C ASP A 428 -6.93 -6.85 -2.67
N TYR A 429 -7.44 -7.70 -1.78
CA TYR A 429 -6.95 -7.88 -0.42
C TYR A 429 -6.81 -9.35 -0.07
N ASP A 430 -5.99 -9.63 0.94
CA ASP A 430 -5.77 -10.95 1.52
C ASP A 430 -5.82 -10.87 3.05
N LEU A 431 -6.21 -11.99 3.66
CA LEU A 431 -6.46 -12.07 5.11
C LEU A 431 -5.71 -13.25 5.71
N ALA A 432 -5.00 -13.00 6.79
CA ALA A 432 -4.47 -14.03 7.67
C ALA A 432 -4.94 -13.80 9.11
N GLY A 433 -5.25 -14.90 9.79
CA GLY A 433 -5.79 -14.90 11.14
C GLY A 433 -4.94 -15.76 12.05
N PHE A 434 -4.79 -15.33 13.29
CA PHE A 434 -3.97 -15.99 14.30
C PHE A 434 -4.80 -16.15 15.56
N SER A 435 -5.10 -17.38 15.94
CA SER A 435 -5.83 -17.67 17.17
C SER A 435 -4.93 -18.37 18.17
N VAL A 436 -5.06 -17.98 19.43
CA VAL A 436 -4.42 -18.67 20.55
C VAL A 436 -5.50 -19.16 21.49
N GLY A 437 -5.43 -20.43 21.86
CA GLY A 437 -6.30 -21.09 22.81
C GLY A 437 -5.53 -21.67 24.00
N ALA A 438 -6.28 -22.12 25.00
CA ALA A 438 -5.75 -22.83 26.16
C ALA A 438 -6.40 -24.21 26.31
N VAL A 439 -5.58 -25.20 26.67
CA VAL A 439 -6.01 -26.57 26.94
C VAL A 439 -5.36 -27.07 28.22
N ASP A 440 -6.11 -27.83 29.01
CA ASP A 440 -5.55 -28.56 30.15
C ASP A 440 -4.59 -29.63 29.62
N ARG A 441 -3.36 -29.68 30.13
CA ARG A 441 -2.32 -30.63 29.68
C ARG A 441 -2.80 -32.08 29.63
N ASN A 442 -3.68 -32.48 30.56
CA ASN A 442 -4.16 -33.85 30.70
C ASN A 442 -5.45 -34.12 29.90
N SER A 443 -5.97 -33.11 29.18
CA SER A 443 -7.20 -33.19 28.37
C SER A 443 -6.96 -32.86 26.89
N ILE A 444 -5.69 -32.82 26.46
CA ILE A 444 -5.32 -32.63 25.05
C ILE A 444 -5.86 -33.79 24.21
N LEU A 445 -6.48 -33.46 23.09
CA LEU A 445 -7.01 -34.40 22.11
C LEU A 445 -6.12 -34.50 20.86
N PRO A 446 -6.15 -35.63 20.13
CA PRO A 446 -6.87 -36.87 20.44
C PRO A 446 -6.27 -37.63 21.63
N SER A 447 -7.12 -38.31 22.41
CA SER A 447 -6.74 -39.17 23.52
C SER A 447 -7.54 -40.47 23.48
N ASN A 448 -6.87 -41.61 23.58
CA ASN A 448 -7.50 -42.95 23.64
C ASN A 448 -8.46 -43.29 22.48
N VAL A 449 -8.26 -42.74 21.29
CA VAL A 449 -9.02 -43.12 20.09
C VAL A 449 -8.77 -44.60 19.76
N GLY A 450 -9.83 -45.38 19.58
CA GLY A 450 -9.69 -46.81 19.31
C GLY A 450 -10.90 -47.45 18.65
N ALA A 451 -10.76 -48.72 18.30
CA ALA A 451 -11.86 -49.53 17.77
C ALA A 451 -13.01 -49.61 18.80
N GLY A 452 -14.25 -49.46 18.32
CA GLY A 452 -15.47 -49.38 19.13
C GLY A 452 -15.95 -47.95 19.39
N ASP A 453 -15.11 -46.94 19.18
CA ASP A 453 -15.56 -45.54 19.26
C ASP A 453 -16.53 -45.21 18.11
N VAL A 454 -17.52 -44.38 18.41
CA VAL A 454 -18.57 -43.93 17.50
C VAL A 454 -18.21 -42.57 16.92
N LEU A 455 -18.51 -42.39 15.63
CA LEU A 455 -18.32 -41.15 14.90
C LEU A 455 -19.64 -40.39 14.78
N LEU A 456 -19.65 -39.17 15.33
CA LEU A 456 -20.75 -38.23 15.16
C LEU A 456 -20.34 -37.09 14.24
N GLY A 457 -21.19 -36.72 13.29
CA GLY A 457 -20.97 -35.61 12.38
C GLY A 457 -21.78 -34.38 12.76
N LEU A 458 -21.16 -33.20 12.76
CA LEU A 458 -21.84 -31.92 12.85
C LEU A 458 -21.93 -31.29 11.46
N THR A 459 -23.11 -30.80 11.09
CA THR A 459 -23.33 -30.30 9.74
C THR A 459 -22.55 -29.02 9.46
N SER A 460 -22.07 -28.88 8.23
CA SER A 460 -21.57 -27.62 7.70
C SER A 460 -22.73 -26.66 7.39
N SER A 461 -22.42 -25.37 7.25
CA SER A 461 -23.35 -24.34 6.79
C SER A 461 -23.36 -24.22 5.25
N GLY A 462 -22.56 -25.02 4.56
CA GLY A 462 -22.32 -24.93 3.12
C GLY A 462 -20.89 -25.37 2.80
N ILE A 463 -20.28 -24.73 1.81
CA ILE A 463 -18.93 -25.07 1.32
C ILE A 463 -17.83 -24.69 2.34
N HIS A 464 -18.13 -23.78 3.28
CA HIS A 464 -17.17 -23.17 4.20
C HIS A 464 -16.13 -22.30 3.47
N SER A 465 -14.83 -22.52 3.67
CA SER A 465 -13.74 -21.74 3.07
C SER A 465 -12.79 -22.57 2.19
N ASN A 466 -13.21 -23.76 1.73
CA ASN A 466 -12.36 -24.67 0.96
C ASN A 466 -12.99 -25.05 -0.38
N GLY A 467 -12.17 -25.36 -1.40
CA GLY A 467 -12.66 -25.81 -2.72
C GLY A 467 -13.18 -24.71 -3.65
N PHE A 468 -13.11 -23.43 -3.25
CA PHE A 468 -13.64 -22.30 -4.03
C PHE A 468 -12.98 -22.09 -5.40
N SER A 469 -11.74 -22.55 -5.58
CA SER A 469 -11.09 -22.55 -6.89
C SER A 469 -11.82 -23.45 -7.89
N LEU A 470 -12.30 -24.62 -7.45
CA LEU A 470 -13.10 -25.51 -8.27
C LEU A 470 -14.52 -24.94 -8.48
N VAL A 471 -15.16 -24.43 -7.41
CA VAL A 471 -16.49 -23.79 -7.50
C VAL A 471 -16.51 -22.72 -8.59
N ARG A 472 -15.53 -21.82 -8.60
CA ARG A 472 -15.39 -20.76 -9.61
C ARG A 472 -15.22 -21.31 -11.03
N LYS A 473 -14.44 -22.38 -11.19
CA LYS A 473 -14.23 -23.06 -12.48
C LYS A 473 -15.53 -23.67 -13.01
N LEU A 474 -16.36 -24.23 -12.12
CA LEU A 474 -17.66 -24.80 -12.48
C LEU A 474 -18.67 -23.72 -12.89
N LEU A 475 -18.71 -22.58 -12.18
CA LEU A 475 -19.54 -21.44 -12.58
C LEU A 475 -19.13 -20.88 -13.95
N GLU A 476 -17.83 -20.74 -14.20
CA GLU A 476 -17.29 -20.32 -15.50
C GLU A 476 -17.72 -21.28 -16.61
N LYS A 477 -17.61 -22.60 -16.37
CA LYS A 477 -18.03 -23.64 -17.33
C LYS A 477 -19.51 -23.54 -17.69
N GLU A 478 -20.37 -23.28 -16.71
CA GLU A 478 -21.82 -23.15 -16.89
C GLU A 478 -22.26 -21.74 -17.34
N GLY A 479 -21.32 -20.79 -17.49
CA GLY A 479 -21.63 -19.42 -17.87
C GLY A 479 -22.46 -18.64 -16.83
N MET A 480 -22.37 -19.03 -15.55
CA MET A 480 -23.14 -18.42 -14.46
C MET A 480 -22.32 -17.34 -13.73
N GLY A 481 -22.85 -16.11 -13.68
CA GLY A 481 -22.28 -15.02 -12.89
C GLY A 481 -22.78 -15.02 -11.45
N TYR A 482 -22.04 -14.37 -10.53
CA TYR A 482 -22.41 -14.35 -9.10
C TYR A 482 -23.75 -13.68 -8.81
N GLU A 483 -24.16 -12.70 -9.62
CA GLU A 483 -25.46 -12.00 -9.52
C GLU A 483 -26.65 -12.81 -10.05
N SER A 484 -26.39 -13.99 -10.62
CA SER A 484 -27.46 -14.84 -11.16
C SER A 484 -28.31 -15.45 -10.03
N PRO A 485 -29.59 -15.75 -10.28
CA PRO A 485 -30.41 -16.50 -9.32
C PRO A 485 -29.73 -17.83 -8.92
N CYS A 486 -29.77 -18.16 -7.63
CA CYS A 486 -29.12 -19.36 -7.12
C CYS A 486 -29.93 -20.63 -7.46
N PRO A 487 -29.36 -21.61 -8.20
CA PRO A 487 -30.12 -22.79 -8.62
C PRO A 487 -30.25 -23.88 -7.54
N TRP A 488 -29.46 -23.81 -6.45
CA TRP A 488 -29.47 -24.81 -5.37
C TRP A 488 -30.02 -24.29 -4.03
N ASP A 489 -30.25 -22.98 -3.91
CA ASP A 489 -30.73 -22.35 -2.67
C ASP A 489 -31.72 -21.23 -3.00
N SER A 490 -33.01 -21.53 -2.88
CA SER A 490 -34.09 -20.58 -3.15
C SER A 490 -34.23 -19.48 -2.09
N SER A 491 -33.52 -19.59 -0.95
CA SER A 491 -33.52 -18.56 0.09
C SER A 491 -32.46 -17.49 -0.15
N ALA A 492 -31.42 -17.81 -0.92
CA ALA A 492 -30.41 -16.86 -1.37
C ALA A 492 -30.92 -16.08 -2.59
N ALA A 493 -30.73 -14.75 -2.58
CA ALA A 493 -31.11 -13.92 -3.71
C ALA A 493 -30.24 -14.21 -4.94
N THR A 494 -28.94 -14.42 -4.73
CA THR A 494 -27.96 -14.67 -5.79
C THR A 494 -27.05 -15.86 -5.48
N ILE A 495 -26.35 -16.36 -6.51
CA ILE A 495 -25.28 -17.36 -6.34
C ILE A 495 -24.20 -16.84 -5.38
N GLY A 496 -23.81 -15.56 -5.51
CA GLY A 496 -22.85 -14.90 -4.65
C GLY A 496 -23.26 -14.96 -3.17
N ASP A 497 -24.52 -14.64 -2.87
CA ASP A 497 -25.04 -14.66 -1.50
C ASP A 497 -24.99 -16.07 -0.89
N SER A 498 -25.38 -17.09 -1.65
CA SER A 498 -25.34 -18.49 -1.18
C SER A 498 -23.89 -18.94 -0.91
N LEU A 499 -22.98 -18.64 -1.84
CA LEU A 499 -21.56 -19.02 -1.73
C LEU A 499 -20.82 -18.25 -0.63
N LEU A 500 -21.26 -17.05 -0.28
CA LEU A 500 -20.70 -16.26 0.83
C LEU A 500 -21.29 -16.59 2.20
N THR A 501 -22.14 -17.62 2.30
CA THR A 501 -22.58 -18.17 3.59
C THR A 501 -21.36 -18.44 4.49
N PRO A 502 -21.29 -17.88 5.70
CA PRO A 502 -20.11 -17.97 6.55
C PRO A 502 -19.87 -19.41 7.03
N THR A 503 -18.60 -19.75 7.22
CA THR A 503 -18.15 -20.98 7.85
C THR A 503 -18.69 -21.05 9.27
N LYS A 504 -19.17 -22.24 9.65
CA LYS A 504 -19.75 -22.48 10.97
C LYS A 504 -18.65 -22.58 12.02
N ILE A 505 -18.81 -21.86 13.13
CA ILE A 505 -17.93 -21.93 14.29
C ILE A 505 -18.47 -22.97 15.27
N TYR A 506 -17.71 -24.03 15.55
CA TYR A 506 -18.17 -25.17 16.36
C TYR A 506 -17.81 -25.06 17.85
N VAL A 507 -17.17 -23.96 18.27
CA VAL A 507 -16.66 -23.79 19.65
C VAL A 507 -17.77 -23.98 20.69
N LYS A 508 -18.93 -23.33 20.51
CA LYS A 508 -20.07 -23.46 21.44
C LYS A 508 -20.63 -24.89 21.50
N SER A 509 -20.56 -25.62 20.39
CA SER A 509 -21.02 -27.01 20.29
C SER A 509 -20.05 -27.98 20.97
N CYS A 510 -18.74 -27.81 20.74
CA CYS A 510 -17.71 -28.76 21.17
C CYS A 510 -17.17 -28.51 22.58
N LEU A 511 -17.09 -27.25 23.03
CA LEU A 511 -16.49 -26.90 24.32
C LEU A 511 -17.18 -27.58 25.53
N PRO A 512 -18.52 -27.68 25.60
CA PRO A 512 -19.18 -28.44 26.66
C PRO A 512 -18.79 -29.92 26.68
N LEU A 513 -18.63 -30.55 25.51
CA LEU A 513 -18.23 -31.96 25.40
C LEU A 513 -16.78 -32.18 25.87
N ILE A 514 -15.87 -31.26 25.53
CA ILE A 514 -14.49 -31.25 26.01
C ILE A 514 -14.46 -31.13 27.54
N LYS A 515 -15.19 -30.16 28.11
CA LYS A 515 -15.23 -29.91 29.56
C LYS A 515 -15.78 -31.13 30.34
N ASN A 516 -16.71 -31.88 29.76
CA ASN A 516 -17.25 -33.11 30.34
C ASN A 516 -16.44 -34.38 29.97
N LYS A 517 -15.31 -34.24 29.27
CA LYS A 517 -14.43 -35.35 28.85
C LYS A 517 -15.17 -36.45 28.09
N LEU A 518 -16.06 -36.06 27.19
CA LEU A 518 -16.89 -36.98 26.40
C LEU A 518 -16.25 -37.38 25.07
N LEU A 519 -15.14 -36.75 24.69
CA LEU A 519 -14.51 -36.92 23.38
C LEU A 519 -13.16 -37.62 23.50
N ASN A 520 -12.92 -38.59 22.62
CA ASN A 520 -11.60 -39.18 22.40
C ASN A 520 -10.84 -38.44 21.28
N GLY A 521 -11.54 -37.75 20.39
CA GLY A 521 -10.92 -36.98 19.30
C GLY A 521 -11.93 -36.21 18.49
N MET A 522 -11.45 -35.33 17.62
CA MET A 522 -12.26 -34.54 16.69
C MET A 522 -11.51 -34.26 15.40
N ALA A 523 -12.21 -34.16 14.28
CA ALA A 523 -11.62 -33.74 13.01
C ALA A 523 -12.44 -32.61 12.38
N HIS A 524 -11.80 -31.46 12.18
CA HIS A 524 -12.35 -30.34 11.41
C HIS A 524 -12.22 -30.67 9.93
N ILE A 525 -13.32 -30.63 9.19
CA ILE A 525 -13.38 -31.08 7.80
C ILE A 525 -13.21 -29.89 6.87
N THR A 526 -11.97 -29.68 6.42
CA THR A 526 -11.53 -28.56 5.59
C THR A 526 -11.07 -29.03 4.21
N GLY A 527 -10.01 -28.44 3.64
CA GLY A 527 -9.36 -28.94 2.43
C GLY A 527 -8.89 -30.40 2.63
N GLY A 528 -9.08 -31.24 1.62
CA GLY A 528 -8.89 -32.69 1.76
C GLY A 528 -10.15 -33.45 2.22
N GLY A 529 -11.20 -32.72 2.61
CA GLY A 529 -12.51 -33.26 2.97
C GLY A 529 -12.46 -34.33 4.06
N LEU A 530 -13.45 -35.22 4.09
CA LEU A 530 -13.56 -36.27 5.11
C LEU A 530 -12.41 -37.27 5.02
N LEU A 531 -11.97 -37.59 3.79
CA LEU A 531 -11.00 -38.66 3.54
C LEU A 531 -9.57 -38.31 3.96
N GLU A 532 -9.19 -37.02 4.01
CA GLU A 532 -7.85 -36.60 4.43
C GLU A 532 -7.80 -36.02 5.85
N ASN A 533 -8.89 -35.44 6.35
CA ASN A 533 -8.91 -34.82 7.67
C ASN A 533 -9.18 -35.84 8.79
N LEU A 534 -10.14 -36.76 8.62
CA LEU A 534 -10.45 -37.76 9.66
C LEU A 534 -9.26 -38.67 10.01
N PRO A 535 -8.43 -39.16 9.06
CA PRO A 535 -7.25 -39.96 9.38
C PRO A 535 -6.27 -39.31 10.37
N ARG A 536 -6.22 -37.97 10.45
CA ARG A 536 -5.28 -37.23 11.30
C ARG A 536 -5.48 -37.51 12.80
N VAL A 537 -6.66 -37.98 13.20
CA VAL A 537 -6.95 -38.36 14.58
C VAL A 537 -6.98 -39.87 14.82
N LEU A 538 -6.79 -40.69 13.79
CA LEU A 538 -6.85 -42.14 13.90
C LEU A 538 -5.45 -42.73 14.14
N PRO A 539 -5.27 -43.59 15.16
CA PRO A 539 -4.02 -44.31 15.33
C PRO A 539 -3.82 -45.36 14.23
N LYS A 540 -2.59 -45.88 14.12
CA LYS A 540 -2.31 -47.01 13.22
C LYS A 540 -3.16 -48.23 13.58
N GLY A 541 -3.65 -48.93 12.56
CA GLY A 541 -4.46 -50.14 12.74
C GLY A 541 -5.93 -49.88 13.06
N VAL A 542 -6.39 -48.63 13.00
CA VAL A 542 -7.79 -48.23 13.18
C VAL A 542 -8.34 -47.61 11.90
N VAL A 543 -9.54 -48.04 11.52
CA VAL A 543 -10.27 -47.63 10.32
C VAL A 543 -11.62 -47.04 10.73
N ALA A 544 -11.97 -45.89 10.16
CA ALA A 544 -13.31 -45.33 10.24
C ALA A 544 -14.23 -45.96 9.18
N GLU A 545 -15.20 -46.75 9.62
CA GLU A 545 -16.27 -47.24 8.74
C GLU A 545 -17.45 -46.26 8.78
N ILE A 546 -17.62 -45.51 7.69
CA ILE A 546 -18.69 -44.53 7.55
C ILE A 546 -19.92 -45.24 7.00
N THR A 547 -20.90 -45.46 7.87
CA THR A 547 -22.16 -46.16 7.57
C THR A 547 -23.35 -45.23 7.37
N GLY A 548 -23.22 -43.98 7.81
CA GLY A 548 -24.23 -42.93 7.71
C GLY A 548 -23.61 -41.62 7.23
N HIS A 549 -24.44 -40.78 6.62
CA HIS A 549 -24.10 -39.43 6.18
C HIS A 549 -25.42 -38.66 6.02
N PRO A 550 -25.50 -37.35 6.33
CA PRO A 550 -26.69 -36.56 6.01
C PRO A 550 -26.96 -36.57 4.50
N ALA A 551 -28.18 -36.22 4.10
CA ALA A 551 -28.47 -36.02 2.68
C ALA A 551 -27.50 -34.97 2.10
N LEU A 552 -26.91 -35.28 0.95
CA LEU A 552 -25.94 -34.40 0.30
C LEU A 552 -26.58 -33.03 0.03
N PRO A 553 -26.07 -31.91 0.59
CA PRO A 553 -26.66 -30.60 0.37
C PRO A 553 -26.68 -30.22 -1.11
N ALA A 554 -27.72 -29.49 -1.53
CA ALA A 554 -28.01 -29.20 -2.94
C ALA A 554 -26.83 -28.56 -3.69
N VAL A 555 -26.04 -27.71 -3.02
CA VAL A 555 -24.84 -27.11 -3.62
C VAL A 555 -23.80 -28.16 -4.01
N PHE A 556 -23.58 -29.19 -3.18
CA PHE A 556 -22.65 -30.27 -3.48
C PHE A 556 -23.20 -31.21 -4.54
N LYS A 557 -24.52 -31.46 -4.53
CA LYS A 557 -25.18 -32.21 -5.61
C LYS A 557 -25.01 -31.52 -6.96
N TRP A 558 -25.27 -30.21 -7.02
CA TRP A 558 -25.02 -29.41 -8.23
C TRP A 558 -23.55 -29.47 -8.66
N MET A 559 -22.61 -29.32 -7.73
CA MET A 559 -21.18 -29.42 -8.05
C MET A 559 -20.80 -30.81 -8.56
N GLN A 560 -21.34 -31.87 -7.98
CA GLN A 560 -21.09 -33.25 -8.39
C GLN A 560 -21.59 -33.49 -9.82
N GLU A 561 -22.83 -33.12 -10.11
CA GLU A 561 -23.45 -33.24 -11.44
C GLU A 561 -22.70 -32.42 -12.50
N THR A 562 -22.31 -31.19 -12.16
CA THR A 562 -21.63 -30.25 -13.08
C THR A 562 -20.17 -30.66 -13.35
N SER A 563 -19.48 -31.16 -12.33
CA SER A 563 -18.07 -31.54 -12.42
C SER A 563 -17.86 -32.95 -12.99
N GLY A 564 -18.82 -33.86 -12.78
CA GLY A 564 -18.66 -35.29 -13.07
C GLY A 564 -17.72 -36.01 -12.09
N LEU A 565 -17.41 -35.40 -10.93
CA LEU A 565 -16.62 -36.04 -9.88
C LEU A 565 -17.40 -37.19 -9.23
N ASP A 566 -16.69 -38.29 -8.93
CA ASP A 566 -17.24 -39.36 -8.12
C ASP A 566 -17.29 -38.99 -6.63
N ASP A 567 -17.97 -39.80 -5.82
CA ASP A 567 -18.11 -39.56 -4.37
C ASP A 567 -16.75 -39.44 -3.66
N LYS A 568 -15.75 -40.20 -4.13
CA LYS A 568 -14.42 -40.21 -3.50
C LYS A 568 -13.72 -38.87 -3.70
N GLU A 569 -13.71 -38.34 -4.92
CA GLU A 569 -13.12 -37.04 -5.20
C GLU A 569 -13.93 -35.89 -4.58
N MET A 570 -15.26 -36.01 -4.50
CA MET A 570 -16.10 -35.07 -3.74
C MET A 570 -15.71 -35.04 -2.26
N LEU A 571 -15.59 -36.20 -1.61
CA LEU A 571 -15.19 -36.33 -0.20
C LEU A 571 -13.73 -36.02 0.09
N LYS A 572 -12.89 -35.94 -0.95
CA LYS A 572 -11.51 -35.47 -0.87
C LYS A 572 -11.38 -33.96 -1.10
N THR A 573 -12.37 -33.35 -1.73
CA THR A 573 -12.31 -31.91 -2.08
C THR A 573 -13.14 -31.07 -1.11
N PHE A 574 -14.31 -31.56 -0.72
CA PHE A 574 -15.32 -30.81 0.00
C PHE A 574 -15.74 -31.49 1.30
N ASN A 575 -16.31 -30.69 2.21
CA ASN A 575 -16.90 -31.18 3.45
C ASN A 575 -18.20 -32.00 3.22
N CYS A 576 -18.81 -31.87 2.04
CA CYS A 576 -20.02 -32.58 1.60
C CYS A 576 -21.22 -32.50 2.57
N GLY A 577 -21.26 -31.52 3.48
CA GLY A 577 -22.33 -31.36 4.47
C GLY A 577 -21.91 -31.65 5.91
N ILE A 578 -20.70 -32.15 6.17
CA ILE A 578 -20.15 -32.38 7.51
C ILE A 578 -18.94 -31.49 7.71
N GLY A 579 -19.02 -30.51 8.62
CA GLY A 579 -17.90 -29.62 8.92
C GLY A 579 -17.02 -30.08 10.10
N MET A 580 -17.54 -30.94 10.98
CA MET A 580 -16.80 -31.46 12.13
C MET A 580 -17.19 -32.91 12.39
N VAL A 581 -16.22 -33.76 12.68
CA VAL A 581 -16.44 -35.14 13.16
C VAL A 581 -15.97 -35.25 14.60
N LEU A 582 -16.79 -35.86 15.45
CA LEU A 582 -16.49 -36.13 16.85
C LEU A 582 -16.28 -37.64 17.02
N VAL A 583 -15.21 -38.03 17.72
CA VAL A 583 -14.94 -39.41 18.13
C VAL A 583 -15.35 -39.58 19.58
N VAL A 584 -16.40 -40.37 19.81
CA VAL A 584 -17.07 -40.50 21.11
C VAL A 584 -17.06 -41.96 21.51
N LYS A 585 -16.76 -42.25 22.78
CA LYS A 585 -16.86 -43.62 23.28
C LYS A 585 -18.30 -44.11 23.21
N SER A 586 -18.51 -45.38 22.85
CA SER A 586 -19.85 -45.94 22.58
C SER A 586 -20.86 -45.76 23.73
N ASP A 587 -20.41 -45.80 24.98
CA ASP A 587 -21.24 -45.62 26.18
C ASP A 587 -21.55 -44.15 26.52
N LYS A 588 -20.95 -43.20 25.78
CA LYS A 588 -21.10 -41.74 25.97
C LYS A 588 -21.87 -41.04 24.86
N VAL A 589 -22.29 -41.76 23.83
CA VAL A 589 -22.96 -41.19 22.63
C VAL A 589 -24.23 -40.41 22.98
N GLU A 590 -25.13 -40.99 23.77
CA GLU A 590 -26.41 -40.35 24.12
C GLU A 590 -26.21 -39.11 25.00
N GLU A 591 -25.22 -39.16 25.91
CA GLU A 591 -24.84 -38.01 26.73
C GLU A 591 -24.30 -36.86 25.85
N ALA A 592 -23.43 -37.19 24.89
CA ALA A 592 -22.88 -36.22 23.95
C ALA A 592 -23.97 -35.60 23.05
N LYS A 593 -24.86 -36.42 22.49
CA LYS A 593 -26.00 -35.96 21.67
C LYS A 593 -26.95 -35.05 22.47
N THR A 594 -27.25 -35.42 23.72
CA THR A 594 -28.09 -34.59 24.60
C THR A 594 -27.45 -33.22 24.82
N LEU A 595 -26.15 -33.17 25.11
CA LEU A 595 -25.46 -31.91 25.36
C LEU A 595 -25.43 -31.02 24.11
N LEU A 596 -25.19 -31.61 22.93
CA LEU A 596 -25.26 -30.89 21.64
C LEU A 596 -26.67 -30.30 21.40
N GLN A 597 -27.73 -31.06 21.68
CA GLN A 597 -29.10 -30.57 21.54
C GLN A 597 -29.39 -29.37 22.46
N THR A 598 -28.84 -29.34 23.69
CA THR A 598 -29.05 -28.20 24.60
C THR A 598 -28.48 -26.88 24.08
N VAL A 599 -27.49 -26.93 23.19
CA VAL A 599 -26.92 -25.76 22.51
C VAL A 599 -27.44 -25.59 21.08
N GLY A 600 -28.51 -26.32 20.71
CA GLY A 600 -29.16 -26.23 19.41
C GLY A 600 -28.40 -26.92 18.27
N GLU A 601 -27.42 -27.77 18.59
CA GLU A 601 -26.62 -28.50 17.61
C GLU A 601 -27.18 -29.91 17.38
N THR A 602 -27.24 -30.33 16.11
CA THR A 602 -27.71 -31.68 15.76
C THR A 602 -26.53 -32.54 15.29
N ALA A 603 -26.28 -33.65 15.98
CA ALA A 603 -25.30 -34.64 15.58
C ALA A 603 -25.92 -35.75 14.71
N PHE A 604 -25.21 -36.12 13.65
CA PHE A 604 -25.53 -37.22 12.75
C PHE A 604 -24.68 -38.44 13.08
N ASP A 605 -25.29 -39.62 13.14
CA ASP A 605 -24.55 -40.87 13.25
C ASP A 605 -23.81 -41.15 11.94
N LEU A 606 -22.48 -40.98 11.94
CA LEU A 606 -21.66 -41.17 10.75
C LEU A 606 -21.13 -42.60 10.65
N GLY A 607 -20.73 -43.21 11.75
CA GLY A 607 -20.08 -44.51 11.69
C GLY A 607 -19.40 -44.94 12.98
N VAL A 608 -18.49 -45.88 12.84
CA VAL A 608 -17.76 -46.51 13.96
C VAL A 608 -16.32 -46.74 13.57
N LEU A 609 -15.43 -46.69 14.55
CA LEU A 609 -14.03 -47.08 14.40
C LEU A 609 -13.90 -48.59 14.59
N VAL A 610 -13.18 -49.25 13.70
CA VAL A 610 -12.90 -50.70 13.75
C VAL A 610 -11.40 -50.96 13.63
N SER A 611 -10.95 -52.11 14.10
CA SER A 611 -9.59 -52.56 13.84
C SER A 611 -9.45 -52.95 12.37
N GLY A 612 -8.41 -52.48 11.69
CA GLY A 612 -8.19 -52.79 10.28
C GLY A 612 -6.88 -52.23 9.72
N GLU A 613 -6.50 -52.73 8.55
CA GLU A 613 -5.35 -52.27 7.77
C GLU A 613 -5.80 -51.66 6.44
N GLY A 614 -4.96 -50.82 5.83
CA GLY A 614 -5.23 -50.18 4.54
C GLY A 614 -5.77 -48.75 4.67
N ALA A 615 -6.80 -48.41 3.89
CA ALA A 615 -7.40 -47.08 3.90
C ALA A 615 -8.07 -46.81 5.27
N GLN A 616 -7.69 -45.71 5.92
CA GLN A 616 -8.19 -45.38 7.27
C GLN A 616 -9.62 -44.84 7.28
N VAL A 617 -10.21 -44.50 6.13
CA VAL A 617 -11.63 -44.12 6.02
C VAL A 617 -12.26 -44.93 4.90
N VAL A 618 -13.34 -45.64 5.22
CA VAL A 618 -14.07 -46.51 4.30
C VAL A 618 -15.53 -46.13 4.30
N MET A 619 -16.02 -45.60 3.17
CA MET A 619 -17.44 -45.36 2.95
C MET A 619 -18.16 -46.68 2.68
N LYS A 620 -19.17 -47.01 3.49
CA LYS A 620 -20.01 -48.22 3.29
C LYS A 620 -21.26 -47.93 2.44
N ARG A 621 -21.53 -46.66 2.15
CA ARG A 621 -22.63 -46.17 1.30
C ARG A 621 -22.13 -45.02 0.43
N CYS A 622 -22.76 -44.84 -0.72
CA CYS A 622 -22.55 -43.68 -1.59
C CYS A 622 -23.14 -42.42 -0.93
N LEU A 623 -22.68 -41.25 -1.37
CA LEU A 623 -23.27 -39.95 -0.98
C LEU A 623 -24.64 -39.71 -1.61
N SER A 624 -24.90 -40.38 -2.75
CA SER A 624 -26.12 -40.27 -3.57
C SER A 624 -27.20 -41.30 -3.24
#